data_AF-A0A544T1Y8-F1
#
_entry.id   AF-A0A544T1Y8-F1
#
_cell.length_a   1.000
_cell.length_b   1.000
_cell.length_c   1.000
_cell.angle_alpha   90.00
_cell.angle_beta   90.00
_cell.angle_gamma   90.00
#
_symmetry.space_group_name_H-M   'P 1'
#
loop_
_entity.id
_entity.type
_entity.pdbx_description
1 polymer ?
#
loop_
_entity_poly.entity_id
_entity_poly.type
_entity_poly.pdbx_seq_one_letter_code
_entity_poly.pdbx_strand_id
1 'polypeptide(L)' 'MVLTVEPGIYIPVLGGIRNEDDSMLRKDSIEIITKSNKQLIIL' A
#
# COMPACT_ATOMS: atom_id res chain seq x y z
N MET A 1 12.77 10.18 -6.16
CA MET A 1 12.38 8.87 -6.73
C MET A 1 10.97 8.57 -6.25
N VAL A 2 10.14 8.00 -7.11
CA VAL A 2 8.76 7.58 -6.77
C VAL A 2 8.69 6.08 -6.98
N LEU A 3 8.08 5.37 -6.04
CA LEU A 3 7.89 3.92 -6.07
C LEU A 3 6.60 3.53 -5.36
N THR A 4 6.11 2.33 -5.67
CA THR A 4 5.03 1.69 -4.92
C THR A 4 5.60 0.95 -3.70
N VAL A 5 4.85 0.97 -2.60
CA VAL A 5 5.05 0.09 -1.45
C VAL A 5 3.78 -0.76 -1.34
N GLU A 6 3.86 -2.00 -1.81
CA GLU A 6 2.67 -2.82 -2.13
C GLU A 6 2.70 -4.27 -1.59
N PRO A 7 2.90 -4.49 -0.27
CA PRO A 7 2.89 -5.83 0.29
C PRO A 7 1.53 -6.53 0.11
N GLY A 8 1.58 -7.83 -0.18
CA GLY A 8 0.39 -8.66 -0.32
C GLY A 8 0.55 -10.04 0.30
N ILE A 9 -0.56 -10.59 0.78
CA ILE A 9 -0.69 -11.98 1.26
C ILE A 9 -1.73 -12.66 0.38
N TYR A 10 -1.37 -13.82 -0.15
CA TYR A 10 -2.21 -14.61 -1.04
C TYR A 10 -2.33 -16.03 -0.50
N ILE A 11 -3.56 -16.48 -0.28
CA ILE A 11 -3.88 -17.82 0.18
C ILE A 11 -4.61 -18.53 -0.97
N PRO A 12 -4.01 -19.59 -1.55
CA PRO A 12 -4.63 -20.34 -2.62
C PRO A 12 -6.06 -20.76 -2.25
N VAL A 13 -7.00 -20.62 -3.19
CA VAL A 13 -8.41 -21.02 -3.07
C VAL A 13 -9.25 -20.19 -2.08
N LEU A 14 -8.64 -19.41 -1.17
CA LEU A 14 -9.36 -18.55 -0.23
C LEU A 14 -9.45 -17.08 -0.70
N GLY A 15 -8.35 -16.53 -1.22
CA GLY A 15 -8.26 -15.13 -1.65
C GLY A 15 -6.95 -14.46 -1.31
N GLY A 16 -6.93 -13.13 -1.28
CA GLY A 16 -5.73 -12.37 -0.91
C GLY A 16 -6.03 -10.91 -0.63
N ILE A 17 -5.06 -10.24 -0.01
CA ILE A 17 -5.07 -8.82 0.28
C ILE A 17 -3.76 -8.21 -0.22
N ARG A 18 -3.83 -7.01 -0.80
CA ARG A 18 -2.68 -6.19 -1.11
C ARG A 18 -2.99 -4.76 -0.71
N ASN A 19 -2.14 -4.17 0.13
CA ASN A 19 -2.21 -2.76 0.48
C ASN A 19 -1.10 -2.05 -0.25
N GLU A 20 -1.42 -0.93 -0.89
CA GLU A 20 -0.52 -0.24 -1.80
C GLU A 20 -0.52 1.26 -1.53
N ASP A 21 0.67 1.86 -1.55
CA ASP A 21 0.88 3.30 -1.52
C ASP A 21 1.92 3.74 -2.54
N ASP A 22 1.63 4.83 -3.24
CA ASP A 22 2.62 5.60 -3.98
C ASP A 22 3.45 6.43 -3.00
N SER A 23 4.76 6.23 -2.99
CA SER A 23 5.69 6.87 -2.07
C SER A 23 6.76 7.63 -2.82
N MET A 24 7.02 8.87 -2.39
CA MET A 24 8.12 9.69 -2.90
C MET A 24 9.24 9.79 -1.87
N LEU A 25 10.43 9.33 -2.26
CA LEU A 25 11.66 9.53 -1.51
C LEU A 25 12.08 11.00 -1.59
N ARG A 26 12.22 11.62 -0.42
CA ARG A 26 12.87 12.91 -0.20
C ARG A 26 14.27 12.67 0.35
N LYS A 27 15.04 13.75 0.57
CA LYS A 27 16.44 13.66 1.03
C LYS A 27 16.58 12.88 2.35
N ASP A 28 15.71 13.19 3.32
CA ASP A 28 15.79 12.65 4.69
C ASP A 28 14.43 12.09 5.18
N SER A 29 13.47 11.87 4.26
CA SER A 29 12.12 11.42 4.59
C SER A 29 11.43 10.71 3.43
N ILE A 30 10.27 10.12 3.71
CA ILE A 30 9.35 9.55 2.72
C ILE A 30 8.03 10.30 2.82
N GLU A 31 7.49 10.67 1.67
CA GLU A 31 6.15 11.22 1.55
C GLU A 31 5.23 10.18 0.92
N ILE A 32 4.17 9.82 1.63
CA ILE A 32 3.10 8.98 1.07
C ILE A 32 2.16 9.87 0.26
N ILE A 33 1.99 9.60 -1.04
CA ILE A 33 1.15 10.40 -1.95
C ILE A 33 -0.32 9.99 -1.80
N THR A 34 -0.60 8.68 -1.76
CA THR A 34 -1.95 8.12 -1.62
C THR A 34 -2.48 8.18 -0.17
N LYS A 35 -3.70 8.70 0.01
CA LYS A 35 -4.30 8.96 1.33
C LYS A 35 -5.56 8.14 1.63
N SER A 36 -5.92 7.20 0.77
CA SER A 36 -7.05 6.31 1.00
C SER A 36 -6.92 5.56 2.33
N ASN A 37 -8.04 5.31 3.00
CA ASN A 37 -8.04 4.53 4.25
C ASN A 37 -7.54 3.11 3.96
N LYS A 38 -6.54 2.66 4.72
CA LYS A 38 -5.94 1.32 4.60
C LYS A 38 -6.50 0.29 5.58
N GLN A 39 -7.51 0.69 6.38
CA GLN A 39 -8.27 -0.21 7.24
C GLN A 39 -9.25 -1.03 6.41
N LEU A 40 -9.61 -2.21 6.92
CA LEU A 40 -10.69 -3.01 6.35
C LEU A 40 -12.01 -2.24 6.42
N ILE A 41 -12.65 -2.02 5.28
CA ILE A 41 -13.98 -1.40 5.16
C ILE A 41 -14.99 -2.51 4.86
N ILE A 42 -16.05 -2.59 5.66
CA ILE A 42 -17.23 -3.43 5.40
C ILE A 42 -18.33 -2.49 4.93
N LEU A 43 -18.93 -2.79 3.77
CA LEU A 43 -19.91 -1.94 3.09
C LEU A 43 -21.35 -2.31 3.48
#